data_AF-A0A351DUT7-F1
#
_entry.id   AF-A0A351DUT7-F1
#
_cell.length_a   1.000
_cell.length_b   1.000
_cell.length_c   1.000
_cell.angle_alpha   90.00
_cell.angle_beta   90.00
_cell.angle_gamma   90.00
#
_symmetry.space_group_name_H-M   'P 1'
#
loop_
_entity.id
_entity.type
_entity.pdbx_description
1 polymer ?
#
loop_
_entity_poly.entity_id
_entity_poly.type
_entity_poly.pdbx_seq_one_letter_code
_entity_poly.pdbx_strand_id
1 'polypeptide(L)'
;MFQAHHAVRATTLFAGLTLIAFGAVAQSSFWTPIEGGRADAPTVEVSGFDSWQLDVEELERWLARVPVGKAYEARSSAWVLELPMPDGYTESFTVVNSPIMATELVARFPEIQVYAGQGVESPGATVRFDLTPQGFHAMVMKEGETVFIDPYHPGERGSVICYTRSAFYASTSKQLEGCMTLETPDHKPSVMDADGHGGKKVKTMGLPVVASNRVDNGTQLRTYRLALACTGEYAQYHGGNVSGVLAAMNTSMARVNGLFERDVCLTMELVPNNDELVFLNGSNDPYTNSSGSQMLSQNINTCNSVIGSSNYDIGHVFSTGGGGVAYLQSPCGGSKAGGVTGQGAPVGDPFDVDYVAHEMGHQYGGNHTQNNSCNRASSAAFEPGSASTIMGYAGICAPNLQSNSDDHFHNHSINEMIAFTVNGNGNTCASTSSTGNGIPTVSAGVDGLTIPISTPFELTATGSDPDGDAVTYNWEQYDLGPSTASGDNSLTNPSGNQPIFRSFSSTSSPTRTFPRVQDLVNNTTTIGEHLPTYSRGLNFKCSIRDNRAGGGGFADDLKSMSVTANAGPFLVQAPNGGGTAVGNTQLPVSWDVAGTNANGVNCSSVDIYLSTDGGYTFPTLLVAGTPNDGSAS
;
A
#
# COMPACT_ATOMS: atom_id res chain seq x y z
N MET A 1 -28.26 61.82 -60.64
CA MET A 1 -27.64 61.05 -61.74
C MET A 1 -26.20 60.81 -61.31
N PHE A 2 -25.85 59.55 -61.01
CA PHE A 2 -24.50 58.95 -60.86
C PHE A 2 -24.64 57.79 -59.85
N GLN A 3 -24.85 56.58 -60.39
CA GLN A 3 -24.73 55.31 -59.66
C GLN A 3 -23.24 54.97 -59.54
N ALA A 4 -22.78 54.63 -58.34
CA ALA A 4 -21.45 54.11 -58.09
C ALA A 4 -21.54 52.63 -57.71
N HIS A 5 -20.73 51.83 -58.41
CA HIS A 5 -20.54 50.40 -58.27
C HIS A 5 -19.77 50.04 -56.98
N HIS A 6 -20.21 49.01 -56.26
CA HIS A 6 -19.40 48.28 -55.29
C HIS A 6 -18.99 46.92 -55.87
N ALA A 7 -17.67 46.73 -56.01
CA ALA A 7 -17.05 45.48 -56.41
C ALA A 7 -16.78 44.60 -55.19
N VAL A 8 -17.25 43.35 -55.22
CA VAL A 8 -16.92 42.31 -54.24
C VAL A 8 -15.71 41.54 -54.76
N ARG A 9 -14.59 41.59 -54.01
CA ARG A 9 -13.41 40.75 -54.23
C ARG A 9 -13.58 39.45 -53.44
N ALA A 10 -13.58 38.32 -54.15
CA ALA A 10 -13.47 36.99 -53.55
C ALA A 10 -11.99 36.71 -53.23
N THR A 11 -11.69 36.46 -51.97
CA THR A 11 -10.37 36.03 -51.49
C THR A 11 -10.40 34.52 -51.33
N THR A 12 -9.64 33.81 -52.16
CA THR A 12 -9.50 32.35 -52.12
C THR A 12 -8.62 31.96 -50.93
N LEU A 13 -9.21 31.33 -49.91
CA LEU A 13 -8.50 30.78 -48.75
C LEU A 13 -7.98 29.38 -49.11
N PHE A 14 -6.66 29.22 -49.18
CA PHE A 14 -6.00 27.91 -49.30
C PHE A 14 -6.04 27.22 -47.92
N ALA A 15 -6.93 26.24 -47.74
CA ALA A 15 -6.91 25.36 -46.58
C ALA A 15 -5.84 24.28 -46.80
N GLY A 16 -4.69 24.44 -46.16
CA GLY A 16 -3.69 23.38 -46.03
C GLY A 16 -4.21 22.31 -45.08
N LEU A 17 -4.55 21.14 -45.62
CA LEU A 17 -4.92 19.96 -44.85
C LEU A 17 -3.62 19.33 -44.30
N THR A 18 -3.24 19.72 -43.08
CA THR A 18 -2.17 19.04 -42.34
C THR A 18 -2.71 17.69 -41.86
N LEU A 19 -2.40 16.62 -42.61
CA LEU A 19 -2.63 15.25 -42.17
C LEU A 19 -1.70 14.98 -40.97
N ILE A 20 -2.20 15.09 -39.75
CA ILE A 20 -1.53 14.51 -38.58
C ILE A 20 -1.78 13.00 -38.68
N ALA A 21 -0.78 12.27 -39.18
CA ALA A 21 -0.76 10.83 -39.11
C ALA A 21 -0.59 10.43 -37.64
N PHE A 22 -1.69 10.17 -36.94
CA PHE A 22 -1.64 9.32 -35.76
C PHE A 22 -1.25 7.93 -36.26
N GLY A 23 -0.01 7.52 -36.00
CA GLY A 23 0.38 6.14 -36.16
C GLY A 23 -0.48 5.31 -35.21
N ALA A 24 -1.44 4.57 -35.76
CA ALA A 24 -2.09 3.50 -35.02
C ALA A 24 -1.02 2.46 -34.71
N VAL A 25 -0.50 2.46 -33.48
CA VAL A 25 0.23 1.30 -32.96
C VAL A 25 -0.84 0.22 -32.79
N ALA A 26 -0.74 -0.84 -33.58
CA ALA A 26 -1.68 -1.97 -33.51
C ALA A 26 -1.65 -2.57 -32.10
N GLN A 27 -2.82 -2.84 -31.53
CA GLN A 27 -2.99 -3.72 -30.37
C GLN A 27 -2.42 -5.09 -30.74
N SER A 28 -1.37 -5.51 -30.04
CA SER A 28 -0.75 -6.83 -30.21
C SER A 28 -1.07 -7.65 -28.96
N SER A 29 -1.94 -8.65 -29.12
CA SER A 29 -2.20 -9.62 -28.06
C SER A 29 -1.09 -10.68 -28.09
N PHE A 30 -0.25 -10.71 -27.06
CA PHE A 30 0.84 -11.68 -26.90
C PHE A 30 0.40 -12.94 -26.16
N TRP A 31 -0.88 -12.98 -25.76
CA TRP A 31 -1.40 -13.92 -24.78
C TRP A 31 -2.45 -14.82 -25.42
N THR A 32 -2.33 -16.12 -25.19
CA THR A 32 -3.35 -17.10 -25.58
C THR A 32 -3.80 -17.87 -24.34
N PRO A 33 -5.11 -17.92 -23.99
CA PRO A 33 -5.58 -18.70 -22.86
C PRO A 33 -5.20 -20.19 -23.01
N ILE A 34 -4.76 -20.82 -21.92
CA ILE A 34 -4.51 -22.27 -21.89
C ILE A 34 -5.82 -22.98 -21.53
N GLU A 35 -6.56 -23.42 -22.54
CA GLU A 35 -7.81 -24.17 -22.35
C GLU A 35 -7.55 -25.60 -21.81
N GLY A 36 -8.35 -26.03 -20.83
CA GLY A 36 -8.31 -27.41 -20.31
C GLY A 36 -7.26 -27.68 -19.22
N GLY A 37 -6.49 -26.66 -18.83
CA GLY A 37 -5.46 -26.75 -17.78
C GLY A 37 -4.24 -27.57 -18.19
N ARG A 38 -3.17 -27.49 -17.38
CA ARG A 38 -2.00 -28.37 -17.52
C ARG A 38 -2.15 -29.61 -16.62
N ALA A 39 -1.39 -30.66 -16.94
CA ALA A 39 -1.37 -31.90 -16.16
C ALA A 39 -0.66 -31.74 -14.81
N ASP A 40 0.27 -30.80 -14.71
CA ASP A 40 1.01 -30.39 -13.53
C ASP A 40 0.44 -29.11 -12.92
N ALA A 41 0.51 -28.97 -11.60
CA ALA A 41 0.11 -27.75 -10.89
C ALA A 41 1.21 -26.68 -10.98
N PRO A 42 0.86 -25.38 -10.96
CA PRO A 42 1.87 -24.32 -10.93
C PRO A 42 2.73 -24.39 -9.65
N THR A 43 3.93 -23.80 -9.71
CA THR A 43 4.82 -23.76 -8.53
C THR A 43 4.28 -22.86 -7.42
N VAL A 44 3.60 -21.77 -7.77
CA VAL A 44 2.94 -20.90 -6.79
C VAL A 44 1.62 -21.55 -6.36
N GLU A 45 1.46 -21.79 -5.06
CA GLU A 45 0.23 -22.37 -4.52
C GLU A 45 -0.88 -21.32 -4.40
N VAL A 46 -1.91 -21.42 -5.25
CA VAL A 46 -3.03 -20.46 -5.33
C VAL A 46 -4.37 -21.18 -5.34
N SER A 47 -5.37 -20.64 -4.66
CA SER A 47 -6.72 -21.22 -4.60
C SER A 47 -7.54 -21.07 -5.90
N GLY A 48 -7.16 -20.11 -6.74
CA GLY A 48 -7.75 -19.85 -8.05
C GLY A 48 -6.80 -19.01 -8.92
N PHE A 49 -6.73 -19.33 -10.21
CA PHE A 49 -5.88 -18.66 -11.19
C PHE A 49 -6.35 -18.95 -12.61
N ASP A 50 -5.99 -18.07 -13.54
CA ASP A 50 -6.05 -18.30 -14.98
C ASP A 50 -4.66 -18.57 -15.54
N SER A 51 -4.55 -19.43 -16.56
CA SER A 51 -3.29 -19.78 -17.21
C SER A 51 -3.21 -19.28 -18.64
N TRP A 52 -2.07 -18.71 -19.01
CA TRP A 52 -1.89 -18.10 -20.32
C TRP A 52 -0.55 -18.51 -20.93
N GLN A 53 -0.58 -18.74 -22.25
CA GLN A 53 0.61 -18.92 -23.06
C GLN A 53 1.07 -17.56 -23.59
N LEU A 54 2.36 -17.29 -23.47
CA LEU A 54 3.00 -16.05 -23.88
C LEU A 54 3.87 -16.27 -25.12
N ASP A 55 3.65 -15.48 -26.18
CA ASP A 55 4.61 -15.35 -27.28
C ASP A 55 5.79 -14.47 -26.83
N VAL A 56 6.77 -15.12 -26.21
CA VAL A 56 7.95 -14.45 -25.63
C VAL A 56 8.74 -13.70 -26.70
N GLU A 57 8.93 -14.31 -27.88
CA GLU A 57 9.74 -13.71 -28.94
C GLU A 57 9.07 -12.46 -29.53
N GLU A 58 7.75 -12.48 -29.69
CA GLU A 58 7.00 -11.32 -30.16
C GLU A 58 6.96 -10.21 -29.11
N LEU A 59 6.74 -10.56 -27.83
CA LEU A 59 6.76 -9.60 -26.74
C LEU A 59 8.13 -8.93 -26.62
N GLU A 60 9.24 -9.67 -26.66
CA GLU A 60 10.60 -9.11 -26.61
C GLU A 60 10.88 -8.14 -27.77
N ARG A 61 10.51 -8.53 -28.99
CA ARG A 61 10.63 -7.67 -30.18
C ARG A 61 9.83 -6.39 -30.04
N TRP A 62 8.67 -6.45 -29.39
CA TRP A 62 7.85 -5.28 -29.13
C TRP A 62 8.45 -4.41 -28.02
N LEU A 63 8.82 -5.01 -26.89
CA LEU A 63 9.40 -4.37 -25.71
C LEU A 63 10.73 -3.66 -26.00
N ALA A 64 11.55 -4.19 -26.91
CA ALA A 64 12.78 -3.56 -27.37
C ALA A 64 12.58 -2.18 -28.04
N ARG A 65 11.34 -1.85 -28.42
CA ARG A 65 10.98 -0.55 -29.03
C ARG A 65 10.33 0.42 -28.03
N VAL A 66 9.92 -0.07 -26.86
CA VAL A 66 9.34 0.77 -25.81
C VAL A 66 10.44 1.70 -25.30
N PRO A 67 10.21 3.02 -25.25
CA PRO A 67 11.22 3.99 -24.87
C PRO A 67 11.64 3.80 -23.41
N VAL A 68 12.92 4.03 -23.14
CA VAL A 68 13.43 4.14 -21.78
C VAL A 68 13.02 5.48 -21.19
N GLY A 69 12.50 5.45 -19.97
CA GLY A 69 12.00 6.64 -19.27
C GLY A 69 11.78 6.40 -17.78
N LYS A 70 11.37 7.46 -17.09
CA LYS A 70 10.99 7.35 -15.67
C LYS A 70 9.59 6.78 -15.55
N ALA A 71 9.31 6.06 -14.47
CA ALA A 71 8.03 5.37 -14.31
C ALA A 71 6.80 6.30 -14.37
N TYR A 72 6.93 7.55 -13.90
CA TYR A 72 5.87 8.56 -13.99
C TYR A 72 5.56 9.03 -15.43
N GLU A 73 6.41 8.70 -16.40
CA GLU A 73 6.19 8.98 -17.83
C GLU A 73 5.29 7.93 -18.48
N ALA A 74 5.02 6.79 -17.81
CA ALA A 74 4.15 5.73 -18.33
C ALA A 74 2.77 6.25 -18.71
N ARG A 75 2.21 7.19 -17.94
CA ARG A 75 0.87 7.77 -18.14
C ARG A 75 0.71 8.52 -19.48
N SER A 76 1.79 9.10 -20.01
CA SER A 76 1.77 9.83 -21.29
C SER A 76 2.37 9.02 -22.44
N SER A 77 2.73 7.75 -22.19
CA SER A 77 3.29 6.87 -23.19
C SER A 77 2.26 6.51 -24.25
N ALA A 78 2.69 6.45 -25.51
CA ALA A 78 1.89 5.96 -26.62
C ALA A 78 1.96 4.42 -26.79
N TRP A 79 2.75 3.74 -25.97
CA TRP A 79 2.93 2.29 -26.02
C TRP A 79 1.95 1.63 -25.06
N VAL A 80 1.10 0.76 -25.59
CA VAL A 80 0.06 0.07 -24.80
C VAL A 80 0.33 -1.43 -24.79
N LEU A 81 0.38 -2.01 -23.59
CA LEU A 81 0.48 -3.45 -23.35
C LEU A 81 -0.81 -3.94 -22.70
N GLU A 82 -1.41 -4.97 -23.26
CA GLU A 82 -2.49 -5.72 -22.62
C GLU A 82 -1.89 -6.77 -21.69
N LEU A 83 -2.43 -6.90 -20.48
CA LEU A 83 -2.02 -7.91 -19.50
C LEU A 83 -3.22 -8.81 -19.16
N PRO A 84 -3.03 -10.14 -19.05
CA PRO A 84 -4.08 -11.04 -18.61
C PRO A 84 -4.46 -10.79 -17.15
N MET A 85 -5.75 -10.90 -16.86
CA MET A 85 -6.35 -10.70 -15.55
C MET A 85 -7.01 -12.00 -15.05
N PRO A 86 -7.25 -12.17 -13.73
CA PRO A 86 -7.77 -13.41 -13.15
C PRO A 86 -9.29 -13.57 -13.30
N ASP A 87 -9.90 -12.78 -14.19
CA ASP A 87 -11.31 -12.85 -14.59
C ASP A 87 -11.47 -13.36 -16.03
N GLY A 88 -10.38 -13.85 -16.64
CA GLY A 88 -10.31 -14.32 -18.02
C GLY A 88 -10.22 -13.21 -19.08
N TYR A 89 -10.19 -11.93 -18.70
CA TYR A 89 -10.03 -10.81 -19.62
C TYR A 89 -8.61 -10.23 -19.57
N THR A 90 -8.37 -9.22 -20.40
CA THR A 90 -7.12 -8.45 -20.40
C THR A 90 -7.39 -7.00 -20.03
N GLU A 91 -6.45 -6.36 -19.33
CA GLU A 91 -6.49 -4.93 -18.99
C GLU A 91 -5.33 -4.21 -19.69
N SER A 92 -5.57 -3.01 -20.22
CA SER A 92 -4.58 -2.26 -21.01
C SER A 92 -3.81 -1.28 -20.14
N PHE A 93 -2.50 -1.21 -20.34
CA PHE A 93 -1.62 -0.28 -19.64
C PHE A 93 -0.78 0.52 -20.65
N THR A 94 -0.68 1.83 -20.49
CA THR A 94 0.36 2.62 -21.14
C THR A 94 1.67 2.37 -20.42
N VAL A 95 2.74 2.01 -21.14
CA VAL A 95 3.97 1.50 -20.54
C VAL A 95 5.22 2.23 -21.00
N VAL A 96 6.24 2.23 -20.15
CA VAL A 96 7.59 2.73 -20.42
C VAL A 96 8.61 1.73 -19.90
N ASN A 97 9.76 1.60 -20.57
CA ASN A 97 10.88 0.86 -20.02
C ASN A 97 11.49 1.70 -18.90
N SER A 98 11.38 1.23 -17.66
CA SER A 98 11.83 1.95 -16.48
C SER A 98 12.77 1.04 -15.67
N PRO A 99 14.03 0.88 -16.12
CA PRO A 99 14.99 0.02 -15.46
C PRO A 99 15.20 0.46 -14.02
N ILE A 100 15.31 -0.51 -13.13
CA ILE A 100 15.69 -0.29 -11.72
C ILE A 100 17.14 -0.72 -11.46
N MET A 101 17.89 -0.99 -12.54
CA MET A 101 19.33 -1.16 -12.54
C MET A 101 19.98 0.08 -13.17
N ALA A 102 21.11 0.51 -12.63
CA ALA A 102 21.92 1.56 -13.25
C ALA A 102 22.30 1.17 -14.69
N THR A 103 22.50 2.19 -15.54
CA THR A 103 22.70 2.02 -16.99
C THR A 103 23.86 1.06 -17.32
N GLU A 104 24.95 1.12 -16.57
CA GLU A 104 26.12 0.25 -16.75
C GLU A 104 25.84 -1.21 -16.40
N LEU A 105 24.95 -1.47 -15.44
CA LEU A 105 24.55 -2.82 -15.07
C LEU A 105 23.57 -3.40 -16.11
N VAL A 106 22.61 -2.60 -16.58
CA VAL A 106 21.73 -2.95 -17.71
C VAL A 106 22.54 -3.31 -18.96
N ALA A 107 23.62 -2.58 -19.25
CA ALA A 107 24.48 -2.88 -20.39
C ALA A 107 25.21 -4.23 -20.28
N ARG A 108 25.46 -4.74 -19.05
CA ARG A 108 26.06 -6.06 -18.82
C ARG A 108 25.03 -7.18 -18.79
N PHE A 109 23.79 -6.89 -18.37
CA PHE A 109 22.68 -7.83 -18.28
C PHE A 109 21.44 -7.32 -19.04
N PRO A 110 21.54 -7.12 -20.37
CA PRO A 110 20.47 -6.53 -21.17
C PRO A 110 19.20 -7.40 -21.22
N GLU A 111 19.29 -8.67 -20.87
CA GLU A 111 18.17 -9.60 -20.79
C GLU A 111 17.26 -9.39 -19.56
N ILE A 112 17.63 -8.51 -18.63
CA ILE A 112 16.85 -8.16 -17.44
C ILE A 112 16.28 -6.76 -17.62
N GLN A 113 14.97 -6.67 -17.88
CA GLN A 113 14.29 -5.40 -18.14
C GLN A 113 13.06 -5.24 -17.23
N VAL A 114 12.86 -4.03 -16.70
CA VAL A 114 11.69 -3.66 -15.89
C VAL A 114 10.96 -2.51 -16.54
N TYR A 115 9.64 -2.58 -16.44
CA TYR A 115 8.72 -1.63 -17.02
C TYR A 115 7.76 -1.12 -15.95
N ALA A 116 7.23 0.07 -16.20
CA ALA A 116 6.16 0.65 -15.41
C ALA A 116 4.97 0.94 -16.32
N GLY A 117 3.76 0.86 -15.77
CA GLY A 117 2.54 1.16 -16.50
C GLY A 117 1.45 1.85 -15.69
N GLN A 118 0.60 2.58 -16.40
CA GLN A 118 -0.64 3.17 -15.89
C GLN A 118 -1.83 2.55 -16.64
N GLY A 119 -2.90 2.18 -15.93
CA GLY A 119 -4.10 1.61 -16.54
C GLY A 119 -4.81 2.60 -17.48
N VAL A 120 -5.33 2.08 -18.60
CA VAL A 120 -6.08 2.87 -19.59
C VAL A 120 -7.57 2.90 -19.23
N GLU A 121 -8.15 1.72 -19.02
CA GLU A 121 -9.56 1.57 -18.65
C GLU A 121 -9.80 1.85 -17.17
N SER A 122 -8.81 1.50 -16.32
CA SER A 122 -8.80 1.81 -14.89
C SER A 122 -7.65 2.78 -14.59
N PRO A 123 -7.85 4.11 -14.69
CA PRO A 123 -6.78 5.07 -14.50
C PRO A 123 -6.11 5.04 -13.12
N GLY A 124 -6.76 4.47 -12.09
CA GLY A 124 -6.16 4.27 -10.77
C GLY A 124 -5.32 2.99 -10.63
N ALA A 125 -5.28 2.13 -11.66
CA ALA A 125 -4.44 0.94 -11.66
C ALA A 125 -3.01 1.26 -12.13
N THR A 126 -2.02 0.68 -11.48
CA THR A 126 -0.61 0.80 -11.86
C THR A 126 0.02 -0.58 -11.95
N VAL A 127 1.06 -0.72 -12.76
CA VAL A 127 1.78 -1.99 -12.90
C VAL A 127 3.29 -1.79 -12.87
N ARG A 128 3.97 -2.71 -12.19
CA ARG A 128 5.39 -2.99 -12.37
C ARG A 128 5.52 -4.40 -12.92
N PHE A 129 6.25 -4.55 -14.03
CA PHE A 129 6.47 -5.86 -14.64
C PHE A 129 7.89 -6.00 -15.18
N ASP A 130 8.35 -7.22 -15.27
CA ASP A 130 9.64 -7.58 -15.84
C ASP A 130 9.53 -8.76 -16.80
N LEU A 131 10.48 -8.79 -17.73
CA LEU A 131 10.75 -9.97 -18.54
C LEU A 131 12.23 -10.26 -18.41
N THR A 132 12.56 -11.40 -17.78
CA THR A 132 13.92 -11.78 -17.41
C THR A 132 14.18 -13.25 -17.76
N PRO A 133 15.42 -13.76 -17.66
CA PRO A 133 15.70 -15.20 -17.75
C PRO A 133 14.79 -16.10 -16.90
N GLN A 134 14.24 -15.57 -15.81
CA GLN A 134 13.35 -16.31 -14.91
C GLN A 134 11.89 -16.35 -15.38
N GLY A 135 11.51 -15.54 -16.37
CA GLY A 135 10.16 -15.48 -16.94
C GLY A 135 9.58 -14.07 -16.93
N PHE A 136 8.27 -13.99 -17.19
CA PHE A 136 7.49 -12.76 -17.12
C PHE A 136 6.85 -12.65 -15.73
N HIS A 137 7.06 -11.54 -15.04
CA HIS A 137 6.42 -11.25 -13.76
C HIS A 137 5.72 -9.90 -13.82
N ALA A 138 4.54 -9.77 -13.22
CA ALA A 138 3.87 -8.49 -13.04
C ALA A 138 3.18 -8.38 -11.69
N MET A 139 3.13 -7.17 -11.15
CA MET A 139 2.30 -6.78 -10.02
C MET A 139 1.45 -5.59 -10.44
N VAL A 140 0.14 -5.83 -10.57
CA VAL A 140 -0.87 -4.83 -10.88
C VAL A 140 -1.54 -4.42 -9.57
N MET A 141 -1.31 -3.19 -9.13
CA MET A 141 -1.99 -2.61 -7.98
C MET A 141 -3.20 -1.83 -8.47
N LYS A 142 -4.39 -2.19 -7.97
CA LYS A 142 -5.65 -1.51 -8.27
C LYS A 142 -6.50 -1.38 -7.01
N GLU A 143 -7.64 -0.73 -7.14
CA GLU A 143 -8.57 -0.56 -6.03
C GLU A 143 -8.96 -1.91 -5.40
N GLY A 144 -8.79 -2.02 -4.09
CA GLY A 144 -9.26 -3.15 -3.28
C GLY A 144 -8.53 -4.50 -3.45
N GLU A 145 -7.73 -4.70 -4.49
CA GLU A 145 -7.06 -5.97 -4.76
C GLU A 145 -5.79 -5.78 -5.59
N THR A 146 -4.77 -6.60 -5.34
CA THR A 146 -3.54 -6.67 -6.14
C THR A 146 -3.51 -7.97 -6.93
N VAL A 147 -3.09 -7.88 -8.18
CA VAL A 147 -3.00 -9.02 -9.10
C VAL A 147 -1.55 -9.29 -9.42
N PHE A 148 -1.20 -10.58 -9.41
CA PHE A 148 0.11 -11.07 -9.81
C PHE A 148 0.02 -11.88 -11.09
N ILE A 149 1.01 -11.71 -11.95
CA ILE A 149 1.28 -12.60 -13.07
C ILE A 149 2.66 -13.17 -12.83
N ASP A 150 2.77 -14.48 -12.70
CA ASP A 150 4.04 -15.16 -12.46
C ASP A 150 4.23 -16.35 -13.41
N PRO A 151 5.48 -16.76 -13.69
CA PRO A 151 5.76 -17.96 -14.47
C PRO A 151 5.07 -19.19 -13.90
N TYR A 152 4.57 -20.07 -14.76
CA TYR A 152 3.93 -21.30 -14.32
C TYR A 152 4.90 -22.17 -13.47
N HIS A 153 6.16 -22.20 -13.89
CA HIS A 153 7.29 -22.73 -13.14
C HIS A 153 8.49 -21.77 -13.21
N PRO A 154 9.37 -21.76 -12.19
CA PRO A 154 10.61 -20.98 -12.23
C PRO A 154 11.42 -21.23 -13.50
N GLY A 155 11.79 -20.17 -14.21
CA GLY A 155 12.53 -20.24 -15.47
C GLY A 155 11.69 -20.58 -16.70
N GLU A 156 10.40 -20.88 -16.55
CA GLU A 156 9.50 -21.12 -17.67
C GLU A 156 8.98 -19.79 -18.25
N ARG A 157 9.51 -19.37 -19.40
CA ARG A 157 9.18 -18.06 -19.99
C ARG A 157 7.85 -18.04 -20.76
N GLY A 158 7.41 -19.18 -21.28
CA GLY A 158 6.31 -19.26 -22.26
C GLY A 158 4.92 -19.48 -21.67
N SER A 159 4.82 -19.73 -20.36
CA SER A 159 3.54 -19.97 -19.68
C SER A 159 3.52 -19.22 -18.37
N VAL A 160 2.41 -18.53 -18.10
CA VAL A 160 2.19 -17.77 -16.86
C VAL A 160 0.87 -18.18 -16.22
N ILE A 161 0.77 -17.90 -14.91
CA ILE A 161 -0.49 -17.87 -14.18
C ILE A 161 -0.81 -16.42 -13.79
N CYS A 162 -2.09 -16.07 -13.76
CA CYS A 162 -2.59 -14.80 -13.25
C CYS A 162 -3.54 -15.06 -12.08
N TYR A 163 -3.33 -14.40 -10.95
CA TYR A 163 -4.08 -14.63 -9.72
C TYR A 163 -4.15 -13.37 -8.85
N THR A 164 -5.17 -13.30 -7.99
CA THR A 164 -5.28 -12.24 -7.00
C THR A 164 -4.46 -12.57 -5.76
N ARG A 165 -3.98 -11.54 -5.06
CA ARG A 165 -3.31 -11.68 -3.77
C ARG A 165 -4.19 -12.40 -2.75
N SER A 166 -5.49 -12.11 -2.73
CA SER A 166 -6.46 -12.86 -1.91
C SER A 166 -6.51 -14.36 -2.23
N ALA A 167 -6.46 -14.76 -3.51
CA ALA A 167 -6.47 -16.15 -3.92
C ALA A 167 -5.19 -16.91 -3.48
N PHE A 168 -4.05 -16.22 -3.46
CA PHE A 168 -2.79 -16.74 -2.93
C PHE A 168 -2.87 -17.03 -1.42
N TYR A 169 -3.42 -16.11 -0.63
CA TYR A 169 -3.53 -16.31 0.82
C TYR A 169 -4.65 -17.23 1.27
N ALA A 170 -5.64 -17.50 0.42
CA ALA A 170 -6.64 -18.51 0.71
C ALA A 170 -6.06 -19.95 0.66
N SER A 171 -4.95 -20.18 -0.04
CA SER A 171 -4.29 -21.49 -0.17
C SER A 171 -2.98 -21.62 0.61
N THR A 172 -2.36 -20.51 1.02
CA THR A 172 -1.05 -20.54 1.68
C THR A 172 -1.13 -20.22 3.17
N SER A 173 -0.21 -20.83 3.93
CA SER A 173 0.07 -20.44 5.32
C SER A 173 1.39 -19.70 5.37
N LYS A 174 1.46 -18.61 6.16
CA LYS A 174 2.72 -17.86 6.34
C LYS A 174 3.83 -18.76 6.86
N GLN A 175 4.98 -18.74 6.17
CA GLN A 175 6.23 -19.29 6.69
C GLN A 175 6.77 -18.32 7.74
N LEU A 176 6.96 -18.79 8.97
CA LEU A 176 7.35 -17.94 10.10
C LEU A 176 8.87 -17.79 10.18
N GLU A 177 9.39 -16.63 9.77
CA GLU A 177 10.71 -16.16 10.17
C GLU A 177 10.58 -14.87 11.00
N GLY A 178 11.41 -14.72 12.03
CA GLY A 178 11.35 -13.58 12.95
C GLY A 178 11.71 -12.26 12.26
N CYS A 179 11.10 -11.18 12.71
CA CYS A 179 11.39 -9.80 12.30
C CYS A 179 11.79 -8.97 13.52
N MET A 180 12.75 -8.05 13.38
CA MET A 180 13.22 -7.13 14.44
C MET A 180 13.70 -5.79 13.86
N THR A 181 13.63 -4.73 14.66
CA THR A 181 14.20 -3.42 14.31
C THR A 181 15.21 -2.97 15.36
N LEU A 182 16.27 -2.27 14.93
CA LEU A 182 17.32 -1.74 15.80
C LEU A 182 17.56 -0.26 15.54
N GLU A 183 17.88 0.51 16.57
CA GLU A 183 18.36 1.88 16.40
C GLU A 183 19.78 1.90 15.80
N THR A 184 20.12 2.94 15.04
CA THR A 184 21.48 3.10 14.53
C THR A 184 22.46 3.42 15.68
N PRO A 185 23.72 2.93 15.65
CA PRO A 185 24.72 3.24 16.69
C PRO A 185 25.05 4.73 16.87
N ASP A 186 24.83 5.54 15.82
CA ASP A 186 25.08 7.00 15.84
C ASP A 186 23.84 7.80 16.29
N HIS A 187 22.70 7.14 16.53
CA HIS A 187 21.52 7.79 17.06
C HIS A 187 21.81 8.23 18.49
N LYS A 188 22.01 9.53 18.70
CA LYS A 188 21.89 10.10 20.04
C LYS A 188 20.41 10.22 20.32
N PRO A 189 19.84 9.38 21.19
CA PRO A 189 18.45 9.56 21.55
C PRO A 189 18.31 10.94 22.19
N SER A 190 17.37 11.74 21.71
CA SER A 190 16.84 12.84 22.49
C SER A 190 16.00 12.24 23.64
N VAL A 191 16.67 11.67 24.64
CA VAL A 191 16.04 11.22 25.88
C VAL A 191 15.84 12.47 26.73
N MET A 192 14.59 12.87 26.94
CA MET A 192 14.24 13.46 28.23
C MET A 192 14.17 12.30 29.20
N ASP A 193 15.18 12.18 30.06
CA ASP A 193 15.26 11.16 31.11
C ASP A 193 13.98 11.16 31.96
N ALA A 194 13.31 10.00 32.03
CA ALA A 194 12.24 9.74 32.97
C ALA A 194 12.77 8.79 34.06
N ASP A 195 13.44 9.36 35.06
CA ASP A 195 13.75 8.68 36.31
C ASP A 195 12.47 8.36 37.11
N GLY A 196 12.39 7.13 37.60
CA GLY A 196 11.98 6.79 38.97
C GLY A 196 10.57 7.17 39.46
N HIS A 197 9.72 6.15 39.60
CA HIS A 197 8.63 5.97 40.57
C HIS A 197 7.87 7.19 41.15
N GLY A 198 6.55 7.20 40.97
CA GLY A 198 5.62 7.80 41.93
C GLY A 198 4.38 8.40 41.29
N GLY A 199 3.20 7.93 41.69
CA GLY A 199 1.96 8.27 41.02
C GLY A 199 1.53 9.74 41.14
N LYS A 200 0.71 10.13 40.16
CA LYS A 200 -0.42 11.09 40.17
C LYS A 200 -0.27 12.26 39.18
N LYS A 201 -1.29 12.27 38.30
CA LYS A 201 -1.81 13.36 37.47
C LYS A 201 -0.82 13.95 36.46
N VAL A 202 -0.90 13.40 35.24
CA VAL A 202 -0.43 14.04 34.02
C VAL A 202 -1.12 15.41 33.93
N LYS A 203 -0.37 16.46 34.26
CA LYS A 203 -0.67 17.80 33.80
C LYS A 203 -0.36 17.81 32.32
N THR A 204 -1.41 17.93 31.52
CA THR A 204 -1.35 18.38 30.13
C THR A 204 -0.56 19.68 30.11
N MET A 205 0.68 19.62 29.62
CA MET A 205 1.53 20.79 29.40
C MET A 205 2.22 20.63 28.06
N GLY A 206 1.65 21.31 27.07
CA GLY A 206 2.36 21.82 25.91
C GLY A 206 3.09 20.77 25.09
N LEU A 207 2.32 19.96 24.35
CA LEU A 207 2.74 19.66 23.00
C LEU A 207 3.23 20.98 22.37
N PRO A 208 4.43 21.06 21.77
CA PRO A 208 4.48 21.84 20.56
C PRO A 208 3.38 21.21 19.72
N VAL A 209 2.32 21.98 19.49
CA VAL A 209 1.43 21.76 18.36
C VAL A 209 2.37 21.34 17.24
N VAL A 210 2.28 20.09 16.78
CA VAL A 210 2.76 19.74 15.46
C VAL A 210 1.84 20.53 14.56
N ALA A 211 2.14 21.81 14.43
CA ALA A 211 1.45 22.72 13.56
C ALA A 211 1.85 22.22 12.17
N SER A 212 0.91 21.54 11.52
CA SER A 212 0.71 21.68 10.09
C SER A 212 1.95 21.55 9.20
N ASN A 213 2.85 20.60 9.47
CA ASN A 213 3.65 20.05 8.38
C ASN A 213 2.84 18.89 7.81
N ARG A 214 1.83 19.25 7.03
CA ARG A 214 1.22 18.36 6.04
C ARG A 214 2.40 17.69 5.32
N VAL A 215 2.60 16.39 5.50
CA VAL A 215 3.75 15.70 4.90
C VAL A 215 3.35 15.27 3.49
N ASP A 216 3.01 16.28 2.70
CA ASP A 216 2.64 16.10 1.32
C ASP A 216 3.78 15.50 0.54
N ASN A 217 3.43 14.54 -0.30
CA ASN A 217 4.38 13.89 -1.16
C ASN A 217 3.74 13.60 -2.51
N GLY A 218 4.57 13.41 -3.54
CA GLY A 218 4.11 13.17 -4.91
C GLY A 218 4.73 14.08 -5.96
N THR A 219 5.11 15.33 -5.61
CA THR A 219 5.66 16.30 -6.59
C THR A 219 7.10 16.02 -7.02
N GLN A 220 7.86 15.32 -6.17
CA GLN A 220 9.28 15.03 -6.36
C GLN A 220 9.56 13.56 -6.03
N LEU A 221 9.90 12.80 -7.06
CA LEU A 221 10.38 11.43 -6.90
C LEU A 221 11.81 11.46 -6.37
N ARG A 222 12.05 10.71 -5.29
CA ARG A 222 13.38 10.49 -4.71
C ARG A 222 13.94 9.16 -5.19
N THR A 223 15.05 9.21 -5.91
CA THR A 223 15.80 8.02 -6.36
C THR A 223 17.00 7.79 -5.45
N TYR A 224 17.09 6.58 -4.89
CA TYR A 224 18.19 6.13 -4.04
C TYR A 224 19.01 5.05 -4.76
N ARG A 225 20.34 5.16 -4.74
CA ARG A 225 21.23 4.10 -5.23
C ARG A 225 21.28 2.97 -4.20
N LEU A 226 20.85 1.78 -4.59
CA LEU A 226 20.78 0.59 -3.76
C LEU A 226 21.97 -0.33 -4.04
N ALA A 227 22.74 -0.64 -3.00
CA ALA A 227 23.70 -1.73 -2.98
C ALA A 227 23.03 -2.98 -2.38
N LEU A 228 22.52 -3.87 -3.24
CA LEU A 228 21.79 -5.07 -2.87
C LEU A 228 22.69 -6.30 -2.98
N ALA A 229 23.09 -6.83 -1.82
CA ALA A 229 23.90 -8.04 -1.74
C ALA A 229 23.04 -9.29 -1.56
N CYS A 230 23.64 -10.46 -1.78
CA CYS A 230 23.05 -11.71 -1.32
C CYS A 230 24.07 -12.70 -0.79
N THR A 231 23.65 -13.54 0.15
CA THR A 231 24.39 -14.73 0.56
C THR A 231 24.55 -15.73 -0.59
N GLY A 232 25.53 -16.61 -0.46
CA GLY A 232 25.75 -17.75 -1.35
C GLY A 232 24.56 -18.70 -1.38
N GLU A 233 23.88 -18.92 -0.27
CA GLU A 233 22.69 -19.76 -0.20
C GLU A 233 21.52 -19.14 -1.00
N TYR A 234 21.31 -17.83 -0.89
CA TYR A 234 20.32 -17.12 -1.73
C TYR A 234 20.69 -17.25 -3.20
N ALA A 235 21.98 -17.09 -3.54
CA ALA A 235 22.41 -17.23 -4.91
C ALA A 235 22.18 -18.65 -5.46
N GLN A 236 22.45 -19.68 -4.66
CA GLN A 236 22.18 -21.08 -5.04
C GLN A 236 20.69 -21.35 -5.23
N TYR A 237 19.83 -20.78 -4.39
CA TYR A 237 18.38 -20.89 -4.56
C TYR A 237 17.92 -20.37 -5.93
N HIS A 238 18.47 -19.23 -6.36
CA HIS A 238 18.13 -18.57 -7.63
C HIS A 238 18.97 -19.04 -8.83
N GLY A 239 19.43 -20.30 -8.80
CA GLY A 239 20.09 -20.96 -9.94
C GLY A 239 21.61 -20.84 -9.98
N GLY A 240 22.24 -20.31 -8.91
CA GLY A 240 23.69 -20.39 -8.70
C GLY A 240 24.53 -19.59 -9.70
N ASN A 241 23.96 -18.59 -10.35
CA ASN A 241 24.65 -17.73 -11.31
C ASN A 241 24.19 -16.27 -11.19
N VAL A 242 25.07 -15.33 -11.59
CA VAL A 242 24.84 -13.89 -11.38
C VAL A 242 23.60 -13.37 -12.11
N SER A 243 23.38 -13.77 -13.36
CA SER A 243 22.21 -13.30 -14.15
C SER A 243 20.88 -13.75 -13.52
N GLY A 244 20.78 -15.02 -13.10
CA GLY A 244 19.60 -15.55 -12.43
C GLY A 244 19.31 -14.86 -11.09
N VAL A 245 20.34 -14.55 -10.32
CA VAL A 245 20.21 -13.83 -9.03
C VAL A 245 19.80 -12.38 -9.22
N LEU A 246 20.45 -11.67 -10.16
CA LEU A 246 20.07 -10.30 -10.48
C LEU A 246 18.65 -10.22 -11.02
N ALA A 247 18.22 -11.18 -11.85
CA ALA A 247 16.85 -11.26 -12.32
C ALA A 247 15.85 -11.35 -11.14
N ALA A 248 16.10 -12.26 -10.19
CA ALA A 248 15.25 -12.41 -9.01
C ALA A 248 15.24 -11.16 -8.11
N MET A 249 16.41 -10.59 -7.82
CA MET A 249 16.53 -9.32 -7.09
C MET A 249 15.72 -8.20 -7.76
N ASN A 250 15.78 -8.14 -9.09
CA ASN A 250 15.14 -7.13 -9.88
C ASN A 250 13.61 -7.31 -9.92
N THR A 251 13.09 -8.55 -9.97
CA THR A 251 11.66 -8.82 -9.80
C THR A 251 11.16 -8.39 -8.42
N SER A 252 11.86 -8.77 -7.33
CA SER A 252 11.50 -8.35 -5.98
C SER A 252 11.50 -6.83 -5.84
N MET A 253 12.55 -6.17 -6.34
CA MET A 253 12.66 -4.71 -6.25
C MET A 253 11.68 -3.98 -7.17
N ALA A 254 11.20 -4.57 -8.27
CA ALA A 254 10.15 -3.98 -9.09
C ALA A 254 8.83 -3.88 -8.29
N ARG A 255 8.49 -4.93 -7.53
CA ARG A 255 7.31 -4.97 -6.66
C ARG A 255 7.44 -4.02 -5.47
N VAL A 256 8.58 -4.09 -4.77
CA VAL A 256 8.88 -3.20 -3.63
C VAL A 256 8.87 -1.73 -4.06
N ASN A 257 9.53 -1.38 -5.17
CA ASN A 257 9.49 -0.02 -5.69
C ASN A 257 8.06 0.42 -6.02
N GLY A 258 7.20 -0.45 -6.55
CA GLY A 258 5.78 -0.12 -6.76
C GLY A 258 5.09 0.38 -5.50
N LEU A 259 5.29 -0.31 -4.37
CA LEU A 259 4.73 0.07 -3.07
C LEU A 259 5.26 1.42 -2.57
N PHE A 260 6.59 1.59 -2.60
CA PHE A 260 7.25 2.82 -2.15
C PHE A 260 6.96 4.02 -3.07
N GLU A 261 6.77 3.80 -4.36
CA GLU A 261 6.39 4.83 -5.32
C GLU A 261 4.96 5.32 -5.07
N ARG A 262 4.03 4.40 -4.77
CA ARG A 262 2.63 4.70 -4.44
C ARG A 262 2.51 5.45 -3.12
N ASP A 263 3.17 4.96 -2.06
CA ASP A 263 2.93 5.44 -0.70
C ASP A 263 3.90 6.55 -0.26
N VAL A 264 5.14 6.57 -0.77
CA VAL A 264 6.23 7.43 -0.28
C VAL A 264 7.00 8.14 -1.41
N CYS A 265 6.50 8.11 -2.66
CA CYS A 265 7.10 8.79 -3.81
C CYS A 265 8.64 8.64 -3.89
N LEU A 266 9.13 7.42 -3.64
CA LEU A 266 10.54 7.09 -3.73
C LEU A 266 10.76 5.79 -4.49
N THR A 267 11.93 5.66 -5.10
CA THR A 267 12.34 4.49 -5.87
C THR A 267 13.81 4.17 -5.62
N MET A 268 14.18 2.91 -5.77
CA MET A 268 15.53 2.40 -5.56
C MET A 268 16.10 1.85 -6.88
N GLU A 269 17.34 2.22 -7.18
CA GLU A 269 18.07 1.82 -8.38
C GLU A 269 19.34 1.06 -7.99
N LEU A 270 19.51 -0.18 -8.46
CA LEU A 270 20.69 -0.99 -8.21
C LEU A 270 21.95 -0.33 -8.78
N VAL A 271 23.02 -0.28 -7.99
CA VAL A 271 24.27 0.39 -8.36
C VAL A 271 24.97 -0.23 -9.58
N PRO A 272 25.80 0.55 -10.31
CA PRO A 272 26.48 0.11 -11.54
C PRO A 272 27.25 -1.21 -11.45
N ASN A 273 27.77 -1.59 -10.28
CA ASN A 273 28.54 -2.81 -10.03
C ASN A 273 27.88 -3.74 -8.98
N ASN A 274 26.55 -3.78 -8.93
CA ASN A 274 25.81 -4.63 -7.99
C ASN A 274 26.04 -6.14 -8.20
N ASP A 275 26.44 -6.57 -9.40
CA ASP A 275 26.88 -7.93 -9.71
C ASP A 275 28.05 -8.40 -8.84
N GLU A 276 28.89 -7.48 -8.34
CA GLU A 276 29.99 -7.80 -7.43
C GLU A 276 29.52 -8.14 -6.01
N LEU A 277 28.27 -7.84 -5.67
CA LEU A 277 27.63 -8.20 -4.39
C LEU A 277 26.83 -9.51 -4.46
N VAL A 278 26.87 -10.20 -5.61
CA VAL A 278 26.29 -11.53 -5.78
C VAL A 278 27.35 -12.59 -5.44
N PHE A 279 27.30 -13.07 -4.20
CA PHE A 279 28.18 -14.15 -3.76
C PHE A 279 27.58 -15.48 -4.16
N LEU A 280 28.30 -16.30 -4.94
CA LEU A 280 27.77 -17.57 -5.45
C LEU A 280 28.05 -18.77 -4.54
N ASN A 281 28.88 -18.62 -3.51
CA ASN A 281 29.32 -19.75 -2.68
C ASN A 281 29.21 -19.41 -1.18
N GLY A 282 28.28 -20.06 -0.49
CA GLY A 282 28.02 -19.81 0.94
C GLY A 282 29.19 -20.18 1.86
N SER A 283 30.15 -20.99 1.39
CA SER A 283 31.33 -21.34 2.18
C SER A 283 32.40 -20.24 2.21
N ASN A 284 32.33 -19.23 1.33
CA ASN A 284 33.34 -18.17 1.25
C ASN A 284 32.77 -16.75 1.10
N ASP A 285 31.46 -16.59 1.23
CA ASP A 285 30.84 -15.28 1.29
C ASP A 285 31.12 -14.58 2.64
N PRO A 286 30.90 -13.26 2.75
CA PRO A 286 31.21 -12.51 3.97
C PRO A 286 30.09 -12.56 5.03
N TYR A 287 29.07 -13.39 4.86
CA TYR A 287 27.83 -13.35 5.64
C TYR A 287 27.62 -14.59 6.50
N THR A 288 27.03 -14.37 7.68
CA THR A 288 26.46 -15.46 8.46
C THR A 288 24.99 -15.63 8.08
N ASN A 289 24.69 -16.42 7.04
CA ASN A 289 23.33 -16.58 6.46
C ASN A 289 22.23 -16.87 7.50
N SER A 290 22.53 -17.54 8.62
CA SER A 290 21.55 -17.85 9.64
C SER A 290 21.38 -16.78 10.74
N SER A 291 22.01 -15.60 10.61
CA SER A 291 22.05 -14.58 11.67
C SER A 291 21.89 -13.16 11.10
N GLY A 292 20.64 -12.69 11.03
CA GLY A 292 20.33 -11.33 10.58
C GLY A 292 21.08 -10.25 11.37
N SER A 293 21.19 -10.40 12.69
CA SER A 293 21.88 -9.41 13.54
C SER A 293 23.37 -9.28 13.23
N GLN A 294 24.05 -10.37 12.85
CA GLN A 294 25.43 -10.31 12.39
C GLN A 294 25.52 -9.71 10.98
N MET A 295 24.59 -10.10 10.10
CA MET A 295 24.53 -9.65 8.72
C MET A 295 24.38 -8.13 8.59
N LEU A 296 23.76 -7.43 9.54
CA LEU A 296 23.72 -5.96 9.55
C LEU A 296 25.11 -5.32 9.42
N SER A 297 26.03 -5.71 10.32
CA SER A 297 27.39 -5.16 10.36
C SER A 297 28.25 -5.70 9.23
N GLN A 298 28.07 -6.97 8.86
CA GLN A 298 28.76 -7.59 7.74
C GLN A 298 28.39 -6.87 6.43
N ASN A 299 27.11 -6.58 6.20
CA ASN A 299 26.66 -5.94 4.97
C ASN A 299 27.17 -4.51 4.85
N ILE A 300 27.21 -3.75 5.95
CA ILE A 300 27.83 -2.43 5.96
C ILE A 300 29.29 -2.50 5.50
N ASN A 301 30.07 -3.44 6.06
CA ASN A 301 31.47 -3.61 5.70
C ASN A 301 31.64 -4.09 4.25
N THR A 302 30.84 -5.06 3.81
CA THR A 302 30.88 -5.62 2.46
C THR A 302 30.55 -4.56 1.41
N CYS A 303 29.42 -3.86 1.53
CA CYS A 303 29.04 -2.80 0.59
C CYS A 303 30.06 -1.66 0.57
N ASN A 304 30.58 -1.24 1.74
CA ASN A 304 31.63 -0.23 1.79
C ASN A 304 32.94 -0.68 1.12
N SER A 305 33.31 -1.95 1.24
CA SER A 305 34.55 -2.48 0.67
C SER A 305 34.47 -2.76 -0.83
N VAL A 306 33.30 -3.22 -1.32
CA VAL A 306 33.10 -3.64 -2.72
C VAL A 306 32.63 -2.45 -3.57
N ILE A 307 31.57 -1.78 -3.15
CA ILE A 307 30.96 -0.67 -3.92
C ILE A 307 31.63 0.67 -3.59
N GLY A 308 32.07 0.85 -2.35
CA GLY A 308 32.58 2.13 -1.84
C GLY A 308 31.45 2.98 -1.26
N SER A 309 31.65 3.51 -0.05
CA SER A 309 30.59 4.21 0.70
C SER A 309 30.00 5.42 -0.02
N SER A 310 30.73 6.08 -0.93
CA SER A 310 30.19 7.23 -1.70
C SER A 310 29.24 6.83 -2.83
N ASN A 311 29.25 5.56 -3.22
CA ASN A 311 28.67 5.09 -4.48
C ASN A 311 27.28 4.48 -4.33
N TYR A 312 26.75 4.43 -3.09
CA TYR A 312 25.39 3.98 -2.79
C TYR A 312 24.79 4.79 -1.65
N ASP A 313 23.47 4.77 -1.54
CA ASP A 313 22.66 5.60 -0.63
C ASP A 313 21.97 4.75 0.44
N ILE A 314 21.59 3.53 0.07
CA ILE A 314 21.04 2.48 0.92
C ILE A 314 21.67 1.15 0.51
N GLY A 315 21.87 0.24 1.45
CA GLY A 315 22.28 -1.13 1.18
C GLY A 315 21.45 -2.12 1.98
N HIS A 316 21.29 -3.32 1.41
CA HIS A 316 20.49 -4.39 1.96
C HIS A 316 21.10 -5.74 1.55
N VAL A 317 20.88 -6.80 2.32
CA VAL A 317 21.31 -8.16 1.94
C VAL A 317 20.15 -9.15 1.98
N PHE A 318 20.04 -9.95 0.92
CA PHE A 318 19.12 -11.07 0.83
C PHE A 318 19.78 -12.40 1.21
N SER A 319 19.04 -13.21 1.94
CA SER A 319 19.52 -14.46 2.52
C SER A 319 18.43 -15.54 2.52
N THR A 320 18.80 -16.78 2.84
CA THR A 320 17.84 -17.90 2.96
C THR A 320 17.49 -18.20 4.43
N GLY A 321 17.88 -17.32 5.35
CA GLY A 321 17.58 -17.46 6.77
C GLY A 321 18.01 -16.22 7.54
N GLY A 322 17.90 -16.29 8.88
CA GLY A 322 18.24 -15.16 9.73
C GLY A 322 17.14 -14.10 9.86
N GLY A 323 15.99 -14.31 9.19
CA GLY A 323 14.80 -13.46 9.27
C GLY A 323 15.01 -12.05 8.74
N GLY A 324 14.16 -11.13 9.18
CA GLY A 324 14.22 -9.71 8.85
C GLY A 324 14.84 -8.90 9.98
N VAL A 325 15.82 -8.05 9.66
CA VAL A 325 16.28 -7.01 10.58
C VAL A 325 16.88 -5.81 9.86
N ALA A 326 16.54 -4.61 10.32
CA ALA A 326 17.09 -3.37 9.79
C ALA A 326 17.38 -2.33 10.86
N TYR A 327 18.34 -1.45 10.56
CA TYR A 327 18.53 -0.21 11.30
C TYR A 327 17.52 0.84 10.87
N LEU A 328 16.83 1.44 11.85
CA LEU A 328 15.85 2.50 11.64
C LEU A 328 16.51 3.77 11.08
N GLN A 329 15.92 4.38 10.04
CA GLN A 329 16.40 5.64 9.45
C GLN A 329 17.88 5.60 8.99
N SER A 330 18.29 4.48 8.40
CA SER A 330 19.69 4.21 8.05
C SER A 330 20.23 4.86 6.76
N PRO A 331 19.44 5.05 5.68
CA PRO A 331 19.93 5.63 4.42
C PRO A 331 20.65 6.97 4.61
N CYS A 332 21.57 7.24 3.69
CA CYS A 332 22.45 8.42 3.72
C CYS A 332 23.38 8.54 4.94
N GLY A 333 23.31 7.64 5.93
CA GLY A 333 24.16 7.65 7.12
C GLY A 333 25.36 6.69 7.07
N GLY A 334 26.07 6.55 8.20
CA GLY A 334 27.17 5.59 8.35
C GLY A 334 26.72 4.13 8.40
N SER A 335 25.46 3.89 8.82
CA SER A 335 24.85 2.55 8.92
C SER A 335 23.95 2.20 7.74
N LYS A 336 24.05 2.93 6.62
CA LYS A 336 23.11 2.88 5.49
C LYS A 336 22.97 1.55 4.75
N ALA A 337 23.86 0.59 5.03
CA ALA A 337 23.78 -0.78 4.49
C ALA A 337 23.31 -1.82 5.53
N GLY A 338 22.88 -1.41 6.73
CA GLY A 338 22.41 -2.32 7.76
C GLY A 338 20.93 -2.64 7.60
N GLY A 339 20.59 -3.43 6.59
CA GLY A 339 19.29 -4.03 6.39
C GLY A 339 19.46 -5.46 5.86
N VAL A 340 18.62 -6.38 6.35
CA VAL A 340 18.68 -7.80 6.04
C VAL A 340 17.28 -8.33 5.87
N THR A 341 17.08 -9.10 4.81
CA THR A 341 15.88 -9.93 4.63
C THR A 341 16.30 -11.36 4.34
N GLY A 342 15.75 -12.30 5.10
CA GLY A 342 16.03 -13.72 4.97
C GLY A 342 14.76 -14.54 5.03
N GLN A 343 14.62 -15.47 4.09
CA GLN A 343 13.54 -16.45 4.10
C GLN A 343 13.99 -17.75 3.40
N GLY A 344 13.63 -18.91 3.95
CA GLY A 344 14.00 -20.21 3.37
C GLY A 344 13.53 -20.45 1.93
N ALA A 345 12.48 -19.73 1.48
CA ALA A 345 12.03 -19.67 0.09
C ALA A 345 11.83 -18.20 -0.30
N PRO A 346 12.90 -17.49 -0.72
CA PRO A 346 12.88 -16.05 -0.87
C PRO A 346 12.34 -15.62 -2.25
N VAL A 347 11.04 -15.83 -2.44
CA VAL A 347 10.26 -15.52 -3.66
C VAL A 347 8.82 -15.13 -3.32
N GLY A 348 8.18 -14.42 -4.24
CA GLY A 348 6.73 -14.17 -4.19
C GLY A 348 6.32 -13.08 -3.20
N ASP A 349 5.02 -12.78 -3.19
CA ASP A 349 4.43 -11.71 -2.38
C ASP A 349 4.80 -11.77 -0.88
N PRO A 350 4.83 -12.93 -0.19
CA PRO A 350 5.29 -12.97 1.20
C PRO A 350 6.72 -12.49 1.38
N PHE A 351 7.65 -12.85 0.48
CA PHE A 351 9.02 -12.38 0.59
C PHE A 351 9.09 -10.87 0.31
N ASP A 352 8.46 -10.41 -0.78
CA ASP A 352 8.55 -9.03 -1.24
C ASP A 352 7.84 -8.03 -0.30
N VAL A 353 6.64 -8.37 0.20
CA VAL A 353 5.78 -7.48 1.00
C VAL A 353 6.00 -7.67 2.50
N ASP A 354 5.86 -8.89 3.03
CA ASP A 354 5.91 -9.11 4.48
C ASP A 354 7.34 -8.95 5.05
N TYR A 355 8.37 -9.10 4.22
CA TYR A 355 9.76 -9.03 4.66
C TYR A 355 10.53 -7.91 3.97
N VAL A 356 10.74 -7.92 2.64
CA VAL A 356 11.62 -6.91 2.00
C VAL A 356 11.06 -5.50 2.20
N ALA A 357 9.78 -5.26 1.88
CA ALA A 357 9.16 -3.95 2.08
C ALA A 357 9.09 -3.55 3.56
N HIS A 358 8.91 -4.51 4.48
CA HIS A 358 8.94 -4.28 5.93
C HIS A 358 10.31 -3.78 6.40
N GLU A 359 11.38 -4.52 6.07
CA GLU A 359 12.73 -4.21 6.52
C GLU A 359 13.28 -2.94 5.86
N MET A 360 12.99 -2.73 4.57
CA MET A 360 13.29 -1.45 3.92
C MET A 360 12.43 -0.32 4.50
N GLY A 361 11.20 -0.59 4.93
CA GLY A 361 10.34 0.36 5.64
C GLY A 361 11.00 0.87 6.92
N HIS A 362 11.63 -0.02 7.70
CA HIS A 362 12.48 0.39 8.82
C HIS A 362 13.68 1.23 8.38
N GLN A 363 14.40 0.84 7.32
CA GLN A 363 15.50 1.67 6.80
C GLN A 363 15.01 3.08 6.48
N TYR A 364 13.83 3.24 5.90
CA TYR A 364 13.22 4.55 5.63
C TYR A 364 12.53 5.21 6.83
N GLY A 365 12.43 4.54 7.97
CA GLY A 365 12.04 5.14 9.25
C GLY A 365 10.67 4.75 9.78
N GLY A 366 9.96 3.83 9.14
CA GLY A 366 8.70 3.29 9.67
C GLY A 366 8.94 2.48 10.94
N ASN A 367 8.18 2.76 12.00
CA ASN A 367 8.12 1.93 13.20
C ASN A 367 7.04 0.87 13.09
N HIS A 368 7.17 -0.14 13.95
CA HIS A 368 6.14 -1.16 14.17
C HIS A 368 4.81 -0.55 14.60
N THR A 369 3.71 -0.94 13.93
CA THR A 369 2.37 -0.39 14.17
C THR A 369 1.49 -1.24 15.09
N GLN A 370 1.89 -2.47 15.38
CA GLN A 370 1.11 -3.41 16.19
C GLN A 370 1.00 -2.99 17.67
N ASN A 371 -0.18 -3.21 18.25
CA ASN A 371 -0.46 -2.93 19.66
C ASN A 371 -0.60 -4.20 20.53
N ASN A 372 0.02 -5.32 20.15
CA ASN A 372 0.27 -6.45 21.06
C ASN A 372 1.60 -6.25 21.79
N SER A 373 1.99 -7.16 22.70
CA SER A 373 3.22 -7.01 23.49
C SER A 373 4.51 -7.43 22.76
N CYS A 374 4.43 -7.82 21.49
CA CYS A 374 5.55 -8.39 20.73
C CYS A 374 6.26 -7.30 19.91
N ASN A 375 7.52 -7.00 20.26
CA ASN A 375 8.36 -5.96 19.65
C ASN A 375 7.66 -4.60 19.46
N ARG A 376 6.76 -4.26 20.40
CA ARG A 376 5.88 -3.09 20.31
C ARG A 376 6.63 -1.77 20.40
N ALA A 377 6.40 -0.88 19.43
CA ALA A 377 6.81 0.51 19.51
C ALA A 377 5.66 1.37 20.09
N SER A 378 5.73 1.76 21.36
CA SER A 378 4.61 2.43 22.04
C SER A 378 4.20 3.78 21.44
N SER A 379 5.11 4.45 20.73
CA SER A 379 4.88 5.72 20.03
C SER A 379 4.19 5.56 18.67
N ALA A 380 4.15 4.33 18.14
CA ALA A 380 3.67 4.01 16.79
C ALA A 380 2.59 2.90 16.78
N ALA A 381 2.20 2.36 17.94
CA ALA A 381 1.27 1.25 18.09
C ALA A 381 -0.21 1.63 17.83
N PHE A 382 -0.52 2.04 16.60
CA PHE A 382 -1.82 2.51 16.14
C PHE A 382 -2.77 1.40 15.67
N GLU A 383 -2.26 0.20 15.40
CA GLU A 383 -3.08 -0.91 14.91
C GLU A 383 -3.35 -1.96 16.00
N PRO A 384 -4.56 -2.54 16.05
CA PRO A 384 -4.91 -3.53 17.07
C PRO A 384 -4.13 -4.85 16.89
N GLY A 385 -3.91 -5.58 17.99
CA GLY A 385 -3.29 -6.91 17.96
C GLY A 385 -1.96 -6.94 17.22
N SER A 386 -1.82 -7.86 16.27
CA SER A 386 -0.65 -8.03 15.40
C SER A 386 -0.48 -6.97 14.32
N ALA A 387 -1.39 -5.99 14.23
CA ALA A 387 -1.55 -5.14 13.05
C ALA A 387 -1.92 -5.92 11.77
N SER A 388 -2.27 -5.15 10.74
CA SER A 388 -2.65 -5.63 9.40
C SER A 388 -1.74 -5.09 8.30
N THR A 389 -1.13 -3.92 8.44
CA THR A 389 -0.31 -3.29 7.38
C THR A 389 1.13 -3.79 7.33
N ILE A 390 1.90 -3.36 6.32
CA ILE A 390 3.29 -3.80 6.07
C ILE A 390 4.17 -3.72 7.32
N MET A 391 4.15 -2.61 8.07
CA MET A 391 4.97 -2.45 9.30
C MET A 391 4.41 -3.19 10.53
N GLY A 392 3.35 -3.99 10.34
CA GLY A 392 2.75 -4.85 11.33
C GLY A 392 3.42 -6.23 11.42
N TYR A 393 2.95 -7.02 12.37
CA TYR A 393 3.42 -8.38 12.67
C TYR A 393 2.35 -9.43 12.32
N ALA A 394 1.57 -9.18 11.26
CA ALA A 394 0.57 -10.09 10.77
C ALA A 394 1.16 -11.50 10.57
N GLY A 395 0.52 -12.49 11.18
CA GLY A 395 0.92 -13.90 11.21
C GLY A 395 2.04 -14.23 12.19
N ILE A 396 2.76 -13.25 12.74
CA ILE A 396 3.95 -13.49 13.58
C ILE A 396 3.57 -13.58 15.06
N CYS A 397 2.77 -12.63 15.56
CA CYS A 397 2.53 -12.49 17.00
C CYS A 397 1.04 -12.38 17.35
N ALA A 398 0.62 -13.08 18.40
CA ALA A 398 -0.75 -13.04 18.90
C ALA A 398 -1.05 -11.78 19.75
N PRO A 399 -2.31 -11.33 19.86
CA PRO A 399 -3.46 -11.75 19.06
C PRO A 399 -3.30 -11.37 17.58
N ASN A 400 -3.52 -12.35 16.71
CA ASN A 400 -3.25 -12.22 15.30
C ASN A 400 -4.50 -11.78 14.52
N LEU A 401 -4.41 -10.70 13.75
CA LEU A 401 -5.52 -10.21 12.93
C LEU A 401 -5.69 -10.99 11.64
N GLN A 402 -4.58 -11.43 11.04
CA GLN A 402 -4.53 -12.16 9.78
C GLN A 402 -3.15 -12.79 9.56
N SER A 403 -3.03 -13.73 8.64
CA SER A 403 -1.80 -14.49 8.42
C SER A 403 -0.68 -13.68 7.79
N ASN A 404 -0.97 -12.68 6.97
CA ASN A 404 0.01 -11.92 6.19
C ASN A 404 -0.39 -10.46 6.15
N SER A 405 0.55 -9.54 5.90
CA SER A 405 0.23 -8.11 5.89
C SER A 405 -0.61 -7.75 4.66
N ASP A 406 -1.38 -6.69 4.73
CA ASP A 406 -1.92 -6.01 3.55
C ASP A 406 -0.77 -5.30 2.84
N ASP A 407 -0.84 -5.15 1.52
CA ASP A 407 0.20 -4.58 0.67
C ASP A 407 0.20 -3.04 0.66
N HIS A 408 -0.04 -2.44 1.83
CA HIS A 408 0.07 -1.00 2.05
C HIS A 408 0.66 -0.67 3.41
N PHE A 409 1.32 0.48 3.48
CA PHE A 409 1.78 1.03 4.74
C PHE A 409 0.62 1.73 5.47
N HIS A 410 0.55 1.58 6.79
CA HIS A 410 -0.34 2.39 7.63
C HIS A 410 -0.01 3.87 7.45
N ASN A 411 -1.02 4.75 7.54
CA ASN A 411 -0.83 6.20 7.48
C ASN A 411 0.34 6.71 8.36
N HIS A 412 0.48 6.14 9.57
CA HIS A 412 1.57 6.52 10.46
C HIS A 412 2.96 6.24 9.86
N SER A 413 3.18 5.02 9.37
CA SER A 413 4.45 4.61 8.76
C SER A 413 4.78 5.45 7.54
N ILE A 414 3.78 5.78 6.71
CA ILE A 414 3.94 6.70 5.58
C ILE A 414 4.46 8.06 6.08
N ASN A 415 3.79 8.65 7.07
CA ASN A 415 4.20 9.93 7.63
C ASN A 415 5.62 9.90 8.24
N GLU A 416 6.01 8.81 8.92
CA GLU A 416 7.38 8.66 9.45
C GLU A 416 8.42 8.59 8.33
N MET A 417 8.15 7.79 7.28
CA MET A 417 9.05 7.66 6.15
C MET A 417 9.16 8.97 5.36
N ILE A 418 8.06 9.69 5.13
CA ILE A 418 8.09 10.99 4.46
C ILE A 418 8.82 12.02 5.35
N ALA A 419 8.62 12.00 6.67
CA ALA A 419 9.36 12.87 7.58
C ALA A 419 10.89 12.65 7.49
N PHE A 420 11.34 11.40 7.35
CA PHE A 420 12.76 11.08 7.17
C PHE A 420 13.29 11.43 5.77
N THR A 421 12.54 11.07 4.72
CA THR A 421 12.99 11.18 3.31
C THR A 421 12.84 12.59 2.74
N VAL A 422 11.87 13.38 3.21
CA VAL A 422 11.62 14.76 2.75
C VAL A 422 12.26 15.78 3.68
N ASN A 423 12.02 15.64 4.98
CA ASN A 423 12.39 16.67 5.97
C ASN A 423 13.64 16.31 6.77
N GLY A 424 14.10 15.06 6.70
CA GLY A 424 15.16 14.50 7.53
C GLY A 424 16.44 14.15 6.77
N ASN A 425 17.29 13.35 7.42
CA ASN A 425 18.59 12.98 6.88
C ASN A 425 18.50 12.12 5.60
N GLY A 426 17.39 11.39 5.42
CA GLY A 426 17.13 10.61 4.22
C GLY A 426 17.06 11.44 2.95
N ASN A 427 16.87 12.76 3.05
CA ASN A 427 16.86 13.66 1.89
C ASN A 427 18.27 14.07 1.42
N THR A 428 19.33 13.76 2.18
CA THR A 428 20.67 14.33 1.94
C THR A 428 21.44 13.66 0.80
N CYS A 429 21.10 12.42 0.44
CA CYS A 429 21.77 11.66 -0.60
C CYS A 429 20.87 11.30 -1.80
N ALA A 430 19.55 11.51 -1.67
CA ALA A 430 18.61 11.21 -2.74
C ALA A 430 18.81 12.10 -3.96
N SER A 431 18.73 11.51 -5.16
CA SER A 431 18.53 12.27 -6.39
C SER A 431 17.05 12.59 -6.54
N THR A 432 16.70 13.84 -6.83
CA THR A 432 15.30 14.27 -6.96
C THR A 432 14.95 14.61 -8.40
N SER A 433 13.75 14.22 -8.83
CA SER A 433 13.18 14.57 -10.14
C SER A 433 11.72 14.98 -9.99
N SER A 434 11.25 15.93 -10.79
CA SER A 434 9.84 16.31 -10.77
C SER A 434 8.99 15.28 -11.49
N THR A 435 7.93 14.82 -10.83
CA THR A 435 6.94 13.89 -11.40
C THR A 435 5.93 14.59 -12.29
N GLY A 436 5.81 15.91 -12.19
CA GLY A 436 4.72 16.68 -12.78
C GLY A 436 3.35 16.34 -12.17
N ASN A 437 3.33 15.78 -10.95
CA ASN A 437 2.13 15.42 -10.22
C ASN A 437 1.75 16.49 -9.19
N GLY A 438 0.49 16.90 -9.18
CA GLY A 438 -0.09 17.67 -8.09
C GLY A 438 -0.34 16.80 -6.86
N ILE A 439 -0.43 17.41 -5.68
CA ILE A 439 -0.71 16.66 -4.45
C ILE A 439 -2.24 16.64 -4.25
N PRO A 440 -2.86 15.47 -4.02
CA PRO A 440 -4.28 15.38 -3.75
C PRO A 440 -4.65 16.09 -2.45
N THR A 441 -5.91 16.47 -2.31
CA THR A 441 -6.44 17.12 -1.11
C THR A 441 -7.51 16.26 -0.46
N VAL A 442 -7.57 16.30 0.87
CA VAL A 442 -8.59 15.57 1.64
C VAL A 442 -9.03 16.42 2.83
N SER A 443 -10.30 16.31 3.19
CA SER A 443 -10.88 16.80 4.43
C SER A 443 -11.67 15.68 5.09
N ALA A 444 -11.38 15.42 6.36
CA ALA A 444 -12.02 14.43 7.20
C ALA A 444 -13.32 14.96 7.87
N GLY A 445 -13.75 16.17 7.49
CA GLY A 445 -14.93 16.85 8.00
C GLY A 445 -14.72 17.49 9.37
N VAL A 446 -15.81 17.76 10.10
CA VAL A 446 -15.76 18.51 11.38
C VAL A 446 -15.32 17.65 12.56
N ASP A 447 -14.46 18.19 13.42
CA ASP A 447 -14.02 17.55 14.67
C ASP A 447 -15.03 17.71 15.82
N GLY A 448 -14.78 16.98 16.92
CA GLY A 448 -15.46 17.18 18.21
C GLY A 448 -16.82 16.52 18.31
N LEU A 449 -17.17 15.65 17.36
CA LEU A 449 -18.41 14.88 17.40
C LEU A 449 -18.38 13.87 18.56
N THR A 450 -19.55 13.64 19.17
CA THR A 450 -19.74 12.62 20.20
C THR A 450 -20.71 11.58 19.70
N ILE A 451 -20.31 10.31 19.70
CA ILE A 451 -21.16 9.18 19.32
C ILE A 451 -21.58 8.36 20.56
N PRO A 452 -22.77 7.73 20.56
CA PRO A 452 -23.17 6.78 21.59
C PRO A 452 -22.32 5.51 21.59
N ILE A 453 -22.22 4.83 22.74
CA ILE A 453 -21.55 3.52 22.81
C ILE A 453 -22.29 2.46 21.97
N SER A 454 -21.56 1.43 21.54
CA SER A 454 -22.10 0.24 20.87
C SER A 454 -23.01 0.55 19.66
N THR A 455 -22.71 1.63 18.95
CA THR A 455 -23.50 2.10 17.80
C THR A 455 -22.59 2.18 16.57
N PRO A 456 -22.94 1.51 15.46
CA PRO A 456 -22.22 1.66 14.19
C PRO A 456 -22.19 3.10 13.70
N PHE A 457 -21.12 3.48 13.02
CA PHE A 457 -20.96 4.82 12.48
C PHE A 457 -20.23 4.80 11.14
N GLU A 458 -20.38 5.87 10.39
CA GLU A 458 -19.70 6.08 9.11
C GLU A 458 -18.82 7.32 9.21
N LEU A 459 -17.65 7.24 8.60
CA LEU A 459 -16.79 8.40 8.38
C LEU A 459 -16.72 8.65 6.88
N THR A 460 -17.04 9.88 6.48
CA THR A 460 -17.03 10.32 5.08
C THR A 460 -16.07 11.49 4.94
N ALA A 461 -15.13 11.37 4.02
CA ALA A 461 -14.22 12.44 3.64
C ALA A 461 -14.74 13.17 2.39
N THR A 462 -14.13 14.31 2.09
CA THR A 462 -14.17 14.92 0.76
C THR A 462 -12.75 15.10 0.29
N GLY A 463 -12.46 14.83 -0.98
CA GLY A 463 -11.13 15.05 -1.53
C GLY A 463 -11.13 15.08 -3.04
N SER A 464 -10.03 15.54 -3.61
CA SER A 464 -9.83 15.60 -5.05
C SER A 464 -8.35 15.74 -5.37
N ASP A 465 -7.98 15.28 -6.55
CA ASP A 465 -6.65 15.50 -7.12
C ASP A 465 -6.68 16.71 -8.11
N PRO A 466 -5.72 17.66 -8.02
CA PRO A 466 -5.67 18.82 -8.91
C PRO A 466 -5.39 18.50 -10.39
N ASP A 467 -4.81 17.33 -10.71
CA ASP A 467 -4.57 16.88 -12.08
C ASP A 467 -5.78 16.11 -12.66
N GLY A 468 -6.82 15.89 -11.83
CA GLY A 468 -8.02 15.15 -12.22
C GLY A 468 -7.87 13.63 -12.11
N ASP A 469 -6.89 13.17 -11.33
CA ASP A 469 -6.59 11.75 -11.17
C ASP A 469 -7.66 11.04 -10.33
N ALA A 470 -7.85 9.74 -10.60
CA ALA A 470 -8.75 8.92 -9.80
C ALA A 470 -8.13 8.66 -8.43
N VAL A 471 -8.83 9.04 -7.37
CA VAL A 471 -8.32 8.95 -6.01
C VAL A 471 -8.92 7.76 -5.25
N THR A 472 -8.14 7.22 -4.32
CA THR A 472 -8.60 6.23 -3.34
C THR A 472 -8.39 6.74 -1.92
N TYR A 473 -9.28 6.35 -1.02
CA TYR A 473 -9.33 6.74 0.38
C TYR A 473 -9.02 5.56 1.30
N ASN A 474 -8.38 5.84 2.43
CA ASN A 474 -8.12 4.88 3.50
C ASN A 474 -8.40 5.52 4.85
N TRP A 475 -9.42 5.04 5.56
CA TRP A 475 -9.73 5.47 6.92
C TRP A 475 -9.08 4.52 7.93
N GLU A 476 -8.22 5.03 8.79
CA GLU A 476 -7.45 4.25 9.76
C GLU A 476 -7.56 4.86 11.16
N GLN A 477 -7.68 4.03 12.19
CA GLN A 477 -7.68 4.53 13.56
C GLN A 477 -6.29 5.10 13.90
N TYR A 478 -6.28 6.22 14.61
CA TYR A 478 -5.09 6.97 14.95
C TYR A 478 -5.02 7.30 16.46
N ASP A 479 -5.42 6.32 17.28
CA ASP A 479 -5.31 6.38 18.74
C ASP A 479 -4.11 5.58 19.24
N LEU A 480 -3.31 6.18 20.12
CA LEU A 480 -2.39 5.44 20.98
C LEU A 480 -3.07 5.09 22.30
N GLY A 481 -2.66 3.97 22.88
CA GLY A 481 -3.18 3.53 24.16
C GLY A 481 -2.30 2.48 24.85
N PRO A 482 -2.83 1.89 25.93
CA PRO A 482 -2.21 0.73 26.56
C PRO A 482 -1.97 -0.41 25.56
N SER A 483 -0.93 -1.21 25.78
CA SER A 483 -0.75 -2.48 25.07
C SER A 483 -1.96 -3.37 25.29
N THR A 484 -2.30 -4.18 24.28
CA THR A 484 -3.30 -5.25 24.42
C THR A 484 -3.02 -6.08 25.66
N ALA A 485 -4.05 -6.31 26.47
CA ALA A 485 -3.93 -7.06 27.71
C ALA A 485 -3.55 -8.52 27.43
N SER A 486 -2.73 -9.10 28.31
CA SER A 486 -2.41 -10.53 28.24
C SER A 486 -3.69 -11.37 28.33
N GLY A 487 -3.87 -12.28 27.36
CA GLY A 487 -5.04 -13.16 27.28
C GLY A 487 -6.23 -12.60 26.49
N ASP A 488 -6.22 -11.34 26.04
CA ASP A 488 -7.27 -10.79 25.15
C ASP A 488 -7.05 -11.21 23.69
N ASN A 489 -7.11 -12.53 23.45
CA ASN A 489 -6.79 -13.12 22.15
C ASN A 489 -7.81 -12.76 21.05
N SER A 490 -9.02 -12.35 21.43
CA SER A 490 -10.11 -11.95 20.53
C SER A 490 -10.23 -10.44 20.32
N LEU A 491 -9.40 -9.63 21.01
CA LEU A 491 -9.44 -8.17 20.95
C LEU A 491 -10.82 -7.57 21.29
N THR A 492 -11.49 -8.16 22.28
CA THR A 492 -12.85 -7.77 22.69
C THR A 492 -12.90 -7.05 24.03
N ASN A 493 -11.76 -6.90 24.72
CA ASN A 493 -11.71 -6.26 26.04
C ASN A 493 -10.66 -5.13 26.07
N PRO A 494 -10.77 -4.11 25.19
CA PRO A 494 -9.82 -3.02 25.13
C PRO A 494 -9.85 -2.18 26.41
N SER A 495 -8.72 -1.54 26.72
CA SER A 495 -8.60 -0.61 27.85
C SER A 495 -8.10 0.76 27.41
N GLY A 496 -8.57 1.82 28.08
CA GLY A 496 -8.20 3.20 27.72
C GLY A 496 -8.52 3.51 26.26
N ASN A 497 -7.55 4.06 25.53
CA ASN A 497 -7.65 4.34 24.10
C ASN A 497 -6.86 3.32 23.24
N GLN A 498 -6.65 2.09 23.71
CA GLN A 498 -6.08 1.01 22.87
C GLN A 498 -6.82 0.96 21.51
N PRO A 499 -6.13 0.87 20.36
CA PRO A 499 -6.79 0.75 19.06
C PRO A 499 -7.72 -0.46 19.00
N ILE A 500 -8.88 -0.29 18.37
CA ILE A 500 -10.00 -1.23 18.27
C ILE A 500 -10.53 -1.43 16.85
N PHE A 501 -10.05 -0.63 15.89
CA PHE A 501 -10.36 -0.74 14.46
C PHE A 501 -9.07 -0.98 13.68
N ARG A 502 -9.09 -1.98 12.81
CA ARG A 502 -7.96 -2.38 11.96
C ARG A 502 -7.94 -1.58 10.66
N SER A 503 -6.81 -1.64 9.96
CA SER A 503 -6.70 -1.12 8.60
C SER A 503 -7.29 -2.13 7.61
N PHE A 504 -7.71 -1.59 6.46
CA PHE A 504 -8.10 -2.32 5.27
C PHE A 504 -7.54 -1.57 4.06
N SER A 505 -7.49 -2.23 2.90
CA SER A 505 -7.03 -1.65 1.64
C SER A 505 -7.86 -0.42 1.22
N SER A 506 -7.22 0.46 0.45
CA SER A 506 -7.85 1.69 -0.02
C SER A 506 -8.97 1.42 -1.04
N THR A 507 -10.01 2.25 -1.01
CA THR A 507 -11.17 2.16 -1.92
C THR A 507 -11.46 3.51 -2.57
N SER A 508 -12.18 3.53 -3.68
CA SER A 508 -12.67 4.77 -4.31
C SER A 508 -13.77 5.45 -3.48
N SER A 509 -14.39 4.72 -2.56
CA SER A 509 -15.38 5.28 -1.64
C SER A 509 -14.70 6.21 -0.62
N PRO A 510 -15.16 7.48 -0.50
CA PRO A 510 -14.70 8.36 0.56
C PRO A 510 -15.28 7.99 1.93
N THR A 511 -16.22 7.03 1.96
CA THR A 511 -16.94 6.60 3.15
C THR A 511 -16.49 5.22 3.60
N ARG A 512 -16.17 5.09 4.91
CA ARG A 512 -15.99 3.80 5.58
C ARG A 512 -17.02 3.64 6.70
N THR A 513 -17.72 2.51 6.72
CA THR A 513 -18.59 2.07 7.82
C THR A 513 -17.78 1.29 8.86
N PHE A 514 -18.08 1.51 10.14
CA PHE A 514 -17.41 0.87 11.28
C PHE A 514 -18.42 0.13 12.18
N PRO A 515 -18.30 -1.21 12.31
CA PRO A 515 -17.55 -2.15 11.45
C PRO A 515 -18.01 -2.12 9.99
N ARG A 516 -17.29 -2.86 9.12
CA ARG A 516 -17.64 -2.99 7.70
C ARG A 516 -19.11 -3.37 7.52
N VAL A 517 -19.77 -2.81 6.49
CA VAL A 517 -21.19 -3.05 6.22
C VAL A 517 -21.52 -4.54 6.09
N GLN A 518 -20.64 -5.33 5.47
CA GLN A 518 -20.81 -6.78 5.34
C GLN A 518 -20.83 -7.51 6.69
N ASP A 519 -20.09 -7.01 7.69
CA ASP A 519 -20.09 -7.59 9.04
C ASP A 519 -21.38 -7.25 9.77
N LEU A 520 -21.88 -6.01 9.60
CA LEU A 520 -23.15 -5.57 10.16
C LEU A 520 -24.34 -6.35 9.58
N VAL A 521 -24.41 -6.49 8.26
CA VAL A 521 -25.49 -7.21 7.56
C VAL A 521 -25.49 -8.69 7.93
N ASN A 522 -24.32 -9.32 8.00
CA ASN A 522 -24.19 -10.74 8.33
C ASN A 522 -24.23 -11.01 9.85
N ASN A 523 -24.33 -9.97 10.68
CA ASN A 523 -24.25 -10.05 12.13
C ASN A 523 -22.99 -10.80 12.61
N THR A 524 -21.86 -10.50 11.97
CA THR A 524 -20.53 -11.03 12.29
C THR A 524 -19.64 -9.92 12.86
N THR A 525 -18.51 -10.31 13.45
CA THR A 525 -17.50 -9.35 13.89
C THR A 525 -16.15 -9.83 13.42
N THR A 526 -15.54 -9.06 12.53
CA THR A 526 -14.14 -9.26 12.15
C THR A 526 -13.26 -8.91 13.34
N ILE A 527 -12.25 -9.75 13.64
CA ILE A 527 -11.28 -9.45 14.70
C ILE A 527 -10.60 -8.10 14.43
N GLY A 528 -10.49 -7.27 15.46
CA GLY A 528 -9.97 -5.92 15.33
C GLY A 528 -10.96 -4.91 14.72
N GLU A 529 -12.26 -5.21 14.62
CA GLU A 529 -13.33 -4.25 14.30
C GLU A 529 -14.35 -4.21 15.45
N HIS A 530 -13.95 -3.69 16.62
CA HIS A 530 -14.80 -3.70 17.82
C HIS A 530 -15.47 -2.34 18.06
N LEU A 531 -16.80 -2.33 18.21
CA LEU A 531 -17.52 -1.12 18.60
C LEU A 531 -17.15 -0.69 20.02
N PRO A 532 -17.00 0.62 20.28
CA PRO A 532 -16.63 1.12 21.60
C PRO A 532 -17.77 0.91 22.61
N THR A 533 -17.50 0.19 23.70
CA THR A 533 -18.49 -0.16 24.75
C THR A 533 -18.45 0.74 25.99
N TYR A 534 -17.53 1.70 26.03
CA TYR A 534 -17.36 2.66 27.13
C TYR A 534 -16.92 4.03 26.61
N SER A 535 -16.97 5.06 27.46
CA SER A 535 -16.54 6.41 27.08
C SER A 535 -15.04 6.46 26.79
N ARG A 536 -14.66 6.90 25.59
CA ARG A 536 -13.26 6.99 25.16
C ARG A 536 -13.06 8.03 24.06
N GLY A 537 -11.80 8.39 23.82
CA GLY A 537 -11.44 9.11 22.61
C GLY A 537 -11.45 8.15 21.41
N LEU A 538 -11.76 8.70 20.25
CA LEU A 538 -11.60 8.04 18.97
C LEU A 538 -11.01 9.04 17.97
N ASN A 539 -9.83 8.72 17.46
CA ASN A 539 -9.18 9.49 16.42
C ASN A 539 -9.03 8.62 15.18
N PHE A 540 -9.27 9.18 14.01
CA PHE A 540 -9.08 8.52 12.73
C PHE A 540 -8.34 9.44 11.78
N LYS A 541 -7.50 8.89 10.92
CA LYS A 541 -6.98 9.62 9.76
C LYS A 541 -7.59 9.09 8.48
N CYS A 542 -7.92 10.00 7.58
CA CYS A 542 -8.26 9.66 6.20
C CYS A 542 -7.06 9.99 5.32
N SER A 543 -6.45 8.95 4.74
CA SER A 543 -5.43 9.10 3.70
C SER A 543 -6.09 9.13 2.33
N ILE A 544 -5.58 9.97 1.43
CA ILE A 544 -5.94 9.99 0.01
C ILE A 544 -4.71 9.71 -0.86
N ARG A 545 -4.87 8.86 -1.88
CA ARG A 545 -3.86 8.53 -2.89
C ARG A 545 -4.40 8.77 -4.28
N ASP A 546 -3.61 9.34 -5.18
CA ASP A 546 -3.98 9.53 -6.59
C ASP A 546 -3.61 8.35 -7.51
N ASN A 547 -2.86 7.39 -6.99
CA ASN A 547 -2.40 6.18 -7.69
C ASN A 547 -1.70 6.46 -9.02
N ARG A 548 -0.91 7.54 -9.09
CA ARG A 548 -0.08 7.84 -10.26
C ARG A 548 1.16 6.95 -10.27
N ALA A 549 1.40 6.26 -11.39
CA ALA A 549 2.56 5.41 -11.57
C ALA A 549 3.87 6.18 -11.35
N GLY A 550 4.85 5.56 -10.68
CA GLY A 550 6.19 6.12 -10.54
C GLY A 550 6.34 7.37 -9.68
N GLY A 551 5.34 7.71 -8.86
CA GLY A 551 5.39 8.87 -7.97
C GLY A 551 4.01 9.31 -7.49
N GLY A 552 3.33 8.44 -6.76
CA GLY A 552 1.97 8.69 -6.25
C GLY A 552 1.94 9.87 -5.28
N GLY A 553 0.89 10.66 -5.40
CA GLY A 553 0.55 11.72 -4.46
C GLY A 553 -0.16 11.18 -3.24
N PHE A 554 0.23 11.70 -2.08
CA PHE A 554 -0.32 11.33 -0.78
C PHE A 554 -0.63 12.59 0.03
N ALA A 555 -1.81 12.58 0.65
CA ALA A 555 -2.18 13.53 1.69
C ALA A 555 -3.08 12.86 2.73
N ASP A 556 -3.17 13.44 3.92
CA ASP A 556 -4.07 12.97 4.96
C ASP A 556 -4.73 14.12 5.73
N ASP A 557 -5.82 13.78 6.43
CA ASP A 557 -6.47 14.67 7.39
C ASP A 557 -6.96 13.88 8.61
N LEU A 558 -6.98 14.53 9.77
CA LEU A 558 -7.34 13.94 11.06
C LEU A 558 -8.81 14.23 11.38
N LYS A 559 -9.50 13.21 11.88
CA LYS A 559 -10.83 13.29 12.50
C LYS A 559 -10.72 12.95 13.98
N SER A 560 -11.09 13.90 14.84
CA SER A 560 -11.14 13.71 16.28
C SER A 560 -12.59 13.64 16.77
N MET A 561 -12.94 12.57 17.48
CA MET A 561 -14.27 12.33 18.02
C MET A 561 -14.21 11.67 19.41
N SER A 562 -15.35 11.57 20.06
CA SER A 562 -15.48 10.93 21.37
C SER A 562 -16.68 9.99 21.43
N VAL A 563 -16.60 9.03 22.33
CA VAL A 563 -17.68 8.09 22.63
C VAL A 563 -18.19 8.38 24.03
N THR A 564 -19.51 8.34 24.24
CA THR A 564 -20.13 8.54 25.56
C THR A 564 -20.96 7.32 25.99
N ALA A 565 -20.67 6.78 27.17
CA ALA A 565 -21.46 5.71 27.79
C ALA A 565 -22.79 6.21 28.40
N ASN A 566 -23.05 7.53 28.36
CA ASN A 566 -24.32 8.11 28.81
C ASN A 566 -25.42 8.05 27.72
N ALA A 567 -25.10 7.54 26.52
CA ALA A 567 -26.05 7.32 25.44
C ALA A 567 -25.70 6.04 24.67
N GLY A 568 -26.71 5.39 24.10
CA GLY A 568 -26.55 4.19 23.27
C GLY A 568 -26.86 2.87 23.99
N PRO A 569 -26.89 1.76 23.22
CA PRO A 569 -26.81 1.72 21.75
C PRO A 569 -28.04 2.35 21.09
N PHE A 570 -27.85 3.06 19.97
CA PHE A 570 -28.96 3.52 19.14
C PHE A 570 -29.44 2.37 18.25
N LEU A 571 -30.70 1.95 18.40
CA LEU A 571 -31.22 0.73 17.76
C LEU A 571 -32.54 0.98 17.05
N VAL A 572 -32.65 0.57 15.79
CA VAL A 572 -33.94 0.45 15.10
C VAL A 572 -34.69 -0.74 15.68
N GLN A 573 -35.92 -0.53 16.15
CA GLN A 573 -36.77 -1.55 16.77
C GLN A 573 -37.73 -2.18 15.76
N ALA A 574 -38.32 -1.37 14.88
CA ALA A 574 -39.16 -1.87 13.80
C ALA A 574 -39.14 -0.89 12.61
N PRO A 575 -39.12 -1.37 11.36
CA PRO A 575 -38.78 -2.74 10.97
C PRO A 575 -37.29 -3.03 11.27
N ASN A 576 -37.00 -4.20 11.86
CA ASN A 576 -35.64 -4.63 12.19
C ASN A 576 -35.41 -6.05 11.63
N GLY A 577 -35.06 -6.11 10.35
CA GLY A 577 -34.89 -7.35 9.58
C GLY A 577 -35.46 -7.24 8.17
N GLY A 578 -35.18 -8.25 7.33
CA GLY A 578 -35.72 -8.33 5.98
C GLY A 578 -37.24 -8.52 5.97
N GLY A 579 -37.93 -7.85 5.04
CA GLY A 579 -39.38 -7.92 4.92
C GLY A 579 -39.90 -7.40 3.58
N THR A 580 -41.22 -7.44 3.40
CA THR A 580 -41.89 -6.83 2.25
C THR A 580 -42.73 -5.66 2.72
N ALA A 581 -42.65 -4.54 2.02
CA ALA A 581 -43.47 -3.36 2.26
C ALA A 581 -44.30 -3.09 1.01
N VAL A 582 -45.57 -2.71 1.21
CA VAL A 582 -46.47 -2.34 0.11
C VAL A 582 -46.24 -0.87 -0.21
N GLY A 583 -45.89 -0.57 -1.47
CA GLY A 583 -45.75 0.82 -1.91
C GLY A 583 -47.04 1.64 -1.69
N ASN A 584 -46.89 2.94 -1.45
CA ASN A 584 -47.99 3.87 -1.14
C ASN A 584 -48.79 3.52 0.14
N THR A 585 -48.15 2.87 1.12
CA THR A 585 -48.72 2.66 2.46
C THR A 585 -47.83 3.30 3.52
N GLN A 586 -48.43 3.66 4.67
CA GLN A 586 -47.67 4.13 5.82
C GLN A 586 -46.81 2.99 6.37
N LEU A 587 -45.53 3.25 6.56
CA LEU A 587 -44.58 2.31 7.14
C LEU A 587 -44.11 2.87 8.49
N PRO A 588 -44.69 2.43 9.62
CA PRO A 588 -44.24 2.89 10.92
C PRO A 588 -42.81 2.40 11.17
N VAL A 589 -41.91 3.35 11.46
CA VAL A 589 -40.53 3.11 11.87
C VAL A 589 -40.38 3.54 13.31
N SER A 590 -39.76 2.71 14.15
CA SER A 590 -39.48 3.00 15.55
C SER A 590 -38.06 2.64 15.92
N TRP A 591 -37.48 3.40 16.83
CA TRP A 591 -36.11 3.23 17.30
C TRP A 591 -36.01 3.57 18.79
N ASP A 592 -34.97 3.05 19.44
CA ASP A 592 -34.60 3.47 20.78
C ASP A 592 -33.79 4.77 20.69
N VAL A 593 -34.35 5.87 21.21
CA VAL A 593 -33.66 7.16 21.30
C VAL A 593 -32.36 7.03 22.11
N ALA A 594 -32.33 6.12 23.10
CA ALA A 594 -31.14 5.75 23.88
C ALA A 594 -30.32 6.94 24.41
N GLY A 595 -30.98 8.05 24.79
CA GLY A 595 -30.33 9.27 25.27
C GLY A 595 -29.51 10.04 24.23
N THR A 596 -29.56 9.66 22.94
CA THR A 596 -28.80 10.31 21.86
C THR A 596 -29.28 11.73 21.53
N ASN A 597 -30.51 12.08 21.88
CA ASN A 597 -31.03 13.44 21.79
C ASN A 597 -30.50 14.39 22.90
N ALA A 598 -29.66 13.88 23.80
CA ALA A 598 -29.01 14.62 24.87
C ALA A 598 -27.59 14.07 25.12
N ASN A 599 -27.09 14.19 26.36
CA ASN A 599 -25.91 13.48 26.87
C ASN A 599 -24.61 13.67 26.07
N GLY A 600 -24.48 14.80 25.37
CA GLY A 600 -23.32 15.16 24.57
C GLY A 600 -23.44 14.76 23.09
N VAL A 601 -24.26 13.75 22.76
CA VAL A 601 -24.57 13.38 21.37
C VAL A 601 -25.47 14.44 20.74
N ASN A 602 -26.49 14.91 21.48
CA ASN A 602 -27.37 16.03 21.12
C ASN A 602 -27.99 15.95 19.71
N CYS A 603 -28.29 14.73 19.25
CA CYS A 603 -28.94 14.47 17.96
C CYS A 603 -30.44 14.78 18.07
N SER A 604 -30.85 15.98 17.67
CA SER A 604 -32.24 16.44 17.78
C SER A 604 -33.19 15.86 16.74
N SER A 605 -32.67 15.40 15.60
CA SER A 605 -33.45 14.84 14.50
C SER A 605 -32.70 13.71 13.80
N VAL A 606 -33.44 12.79 13.19
CA VAL A 606 -32.92 11.66 12.40
C VAL A 606 -33.45 11.71 10.96
N ASP A 607 -32.65 11.17 10.05
CA ASP A 607 -33.07 10.84 8.69
C ASP A 607 -33.34 9.34 8.62
N ILE A 608 -34.37 8.94 7.88
CA ILE A 608 -34.77 7.54 7.70
C ILE A 608 -34.57 7.17 6.24
N TYR A 609 -33.65 6.24 6.00
CA TYR A 609 -33.36 5.69 4.68
C TYR A 609 -33.84 4.24 4.56
N LEU A 610 -34.25 3.85 3.37
CA LEU A 610 -34.67 2.50 3.01
C LEU A 610 -33.56 1.82 2.20
N SER A 611 -33.21 0.61 2.64
CA SER A 611 -32.46 -0.36 1.86
C SER A 611 -33.40 -1.34 1.17
N THR A 612 -33.06 -1.72 -0.07
CA THR A 612 -33.78 -2.76 -0.83
C THR A 612 -32.87 -3.91 -1.29
N ASP A 613 -31.59 -3.86 -0.93
CA ASP A 613 -30.57 -4.85 -1.30
C ASP A 613 -30.14 -5.74 -0.12
N GLY A 614 -30.88 -5.72 0.99
CA GLY A 614 -30.58 -6.51 2.17
C GLY A 614 -29.75 -5.80 3.24
N GLY A 615 -29.63 -4.46 3.15
CA GLY A 615 -28.93 -3.64 4.15
C GLY A 615 -27.51 -3.25 3.74
N TYR A 616 -27.11 -3.51 2.49
CA TYR A 616 -25.78 -3.13 1.98
C TYR A 616 -25.72 -1.67 1.55
N THR A 617 -26.81 -1.15 0.97
CA THR A 617 -26.93 0.27 0.60
C THR A 617 -28.28 0.85 1.03
N PHE A 618 -28.31 2.16 1.24
CA PHE A 618 -29.49 2.90 1.70
C PHE A 618 -29.79 4.13 0.80
N PRO A 619 -30.04 3.94 -0.51
CA PRO A 619 -30.14 5.05 -1.46
C PRO A 619 -31.45 5.85 -1.37
N THR A 620 -32.48 5.33 -0.71
CA THR A 620 -33.83 5.93 -0.71
C THR A 620 -34.13 6.63 0.60
N LEU A 621 -34.15 7.96 0.60
CA LEU A 621 -34.62 8.75 1.73
C LEU A 621 -36.15 8.66 1.85
N LEU A 622 -36.66 8.16 2.97
CA LEU A 622 -38.09 8.12 3.29
C LEU A 622 -38.55 9.39 4.00
N VAL A 623 -37.81 9.80 5.03
CA VAL A 623 -38.12 10.95 5.87
C VAL A 623 -36.82 11.67 6.23
N ALA A 624 -36.75 12.98 5.99
CA ALA A 624 -35.65 13.82 6.44
C ALA A 624 -36.02 14.61 7.70
N GLY A 625 -35.08 14.69 8.65
CA GLY A 625 -35.12 15.61 9.79
C GLY A 625 -36.30 15.40 10.73
N THR A 626 -36.82 14.18 10.88
CA THR A 626 -37.88 13.91 11.87
C THR A 626 -37.30 14.00 13.29
N PRO A 627 -38.04 14.49 14.29
CA PRO A 627 -37.55 14.54 15.67
C PRO A 627 -37.02 13.19 16.14
N ASN A 628 -35.92 13.22 16.91
CA ASN A 628 -35.39 12.02 17.56
C ASN A 628 -36.21 11.69 18.82
N ASP A 629 -37.46 11.26 18.63
CA ASP A 629 -38.45 10.97 19.68
C ASP A 629 -38.90 9.50 19.72
N GLY A 630 -38.35 8.66 18.85
CA GLY A 630 -38.49 7.20 18.87
C GLY A 630 -39.44 6.62 17.83
N SER A 631 -40.12 7.45 17.02
CA SER A 631 -40.94 6.94 15.91
C SER A 631 -41.23 7.95 14.79
N ALA A 632 -41.45 7.44 13.59
CA ALA A 632 -42.00 8.17 12.44
C ALA A 632 -42.84 7.22 11.56
N SER A 633 -43.64 7.72 10.61
CA SER A 633 -44.48 6.89 9.74
C SER A 633 -44.68 7.47 8.34
#